data_AF-A0A972UTG1-F1
#
_entry.id   AF-A0A972UTG1-F1
#
_cell.length_a   1.000
_cell.length_b   1.000
_cell.length_c   1.000
_cell.angle_alpha   90.00
_cell.angle_beta   90.00
_cell.angle_gamma   90.00
#
_symmetry.space_group_name_H-M   'P 1'
#
loop_
_entity.id
_entity.type
_entity.pdbx_description
1 polymer ?
#
loop_
_entity_poly.entity_id
_entity_poly.type
_entity_poly.pdbx_seq_one_letter_code
_entity_poly.pdbx_strand_id
1 'polypeptide(L)'
;MPDAFINNVKKIILVNIENEKFGVTNLASELGLSRSQTLRKVKTATGKSVNLFIREFRLEEAIKLIRSSDFNASEIAYKVGFSSPSYFNKCFLDLFGLTPGEYKKQNDEIDLEETNLKPINAKSTKKTKKIFFYLISAVIVIVGFLIINTNFIQNKDSEYQQASIAVLPLLDLSENQDQLYLADGITDAITLELSKKESIRVISRTSAMMYKDEKKLSSDIAKELGVNLILEGSVLYGSDSLRVVVQLIEPFPKEKHIWANKYDQKSSNILQLVSDISNEIANEIDLAVSPNEKIVEIKKVDPKAYNLYIRGRHLWYQNNTEAVKKAIEYLKESIKIDSSYALAYSTLAEAYISMNKFIQNNEEKMQHRINSRVAINKALKKAIELDGSLGAAYITKGNILRKFDWDWEGVKEMAEKGLQLDPNNSFGHILLSDYYLVNGEHGKAVSEALIAEKLD
;
A
#
# COMPACT_ATOMS: atom_id res chain seq x y z
N MET A 1 30.20 -21.25 21.42
CA MET A 1 29.06 -22.09 21.89
C MET A 1 27.81 -22.03 20.97
N PRO A 2 27.48 -20.95 20.25
CA PRO A 2 26.39 -20.95 19.26
C PRO A 2 26.59 -21.95 18.11
N ASP A 3 27.84 -22.12 17.65
CA ASP A 3 28.16 -22.92 16.46
C ASP A 3 27.89 -24.42 16.65
N ALA A 4 28.14 -24.96 17.84
CA ALA A 4 27.89 -26.38 18.13
C ALA A 4 26.39 -26.73 18.09
N PHE A 5 25.53 -25.83 18.58
CA PHE A 5 24.08 -26.01 18.54
C PHE A 5 23.56 -25.96 17.10
N ILE A 6 23.97 -24.96 16.31
CA ILE A 6 23.54 -24.84 14.91
C ILE A 6 24.08 -25.98 14.05
N ASN A 7 25.30 -26.45 14.30
CA ASN A 7 25.82 -27.64 13.63
C ASN A 7 24.98 -28.88 13.94
N ASN A 8 24.48 -29.03 15.17
CA ASN A 8 23.57 -30.12 15.50
C ASN A 8 22.22 -29.99 14.78
N VAL A 9 21.67 -28.77 14.73
CA VAL A 9 20.44 -28.47 13.97
C VAL A 9 20.62 -28.84 12.49
N LYS A 10 21.73 -28.42 11.85
CA LYS A 10 22.03 -28.75 10.45
C LYS A 10 22.13 -30.26 10.23
N LYS A 11 22.76 -31.02 11.13
CA LYS A 11 22.83 -32.49 11.06
C LYS A 11 21.45 -33.13 11.08
N ILE A 12 20.57 -32.69 11.98
CA ILE A 12 19.21 -33.23 12.09
C ILE A 12 18.42 -32.93 10.81
N ILE A 13 18.53 -31.71 10.27
CA ILE A 13 17.87 -31.34 9.00
C ILE A 13 18.41 -32.20 7.85
N LEU A 14 19.73 -32.42 7.78
CA LEU A 14 20.35 -33.21 6.74
C LEU A 14 19.88 -34.68 6.75
N VAL A 15 19.73 -35.28 7.93
CA VAL A 15 19.17 -36.64 8.07
C VAL A 15 17.72 -36.70 7.61
N ASN A 16 16.97 -35.61 7.76
CA ASN A 16 15.54 -35.53 7.40
C ASN A 16 15.31 -34.74 6.10
N ILE A 17 16.31 -34.68 5.22
CA ILE A 17 16.29 -33.72 4.12
C ILE A 17 15.20 -34.02 3.10
N GLU A 18 14.96 -35.29 2.78
CA GLU A 18 13.92 -35.74 1.83
C GLU A 18 12.49 -35.62 2.39
N ASN A 19 12.33 -35.46 3.71
CA ASN A 19 11.01 -35.43 4.35
C ASN A 19 10.32 -34.07 4.18
N GLU A 20 9.41 -33.96 3.22
CA GLU A 20 8.65 -32.72 2.95
C GLU A 20 7.89 -32.16 4.16
N LYS A 21 7.48 -33.00 5.11
CA LYS A 21 6.71 -32.62 6.30
C LYS A 21 7.59 -32.23 7.49
N PHE A 22 8.92 -32.35 7.36
CA PHE A 22 9.84 -32.00 8.44
C PHE A 22 9.81 -30.49 8.71
N GLY A 23 9.41 -30.12 9.92
CA GLY A 23 9.30 -28.73 10.34
C GLY A 23 9.65 -28.53 11.83
N VAL A 24 9.21 -27.40 12.40
CA VAL A 24 9.56 -26.97 13.76
C VAL A 24 9.29 -28.03 14.82
N THR A 25 8.16 -28.74 14.73
CA THR A 25 7.75 -29.74 15.74
C THR A 25 8.68 -30.96 15.71
N ASN A 26 9.02 -31.45 14.52
CA ASN A 26 9.95 -32.57 14.36
C ASN A 26 11.34 -32.19 14.84
N LEU A 27 11.83 -31.01 14.45
CA LEU A 27 13.13 -30.51 14.88
C LEU A 27 13.21 -30.34 16.40
N ALA A 28 12.15 -29.85 17.04
CA ALA A 28 12.11 -29.70 18.49
C ALA A 28 12.18 -31.06 19.21
N SER A 29 11.46 -32.06 18.69
CA SER A 29 11.50 -33.44 19.20
C SER A 29 12.89 -34.05 19.09
N GLU A 30 13.53 -33.95 17.93
CA GLU A 30 14.90 -34.46 17.68
C GLU A 30 15.97 -33.75 18.52
N LEU A 31 15.76 -32.48 18.85
CA LEU A 31 16.65 -31.71 19.73
C LEU A 31 16.42 -31.98 21.23
N GLY A 32 15.35 -32.71 21.60
CA GLY A 32 14.93 -32.86 22.99
C GLY A 32 14.53 -31.54 23.66
N LEU A 33 14.05 -30.57 22.87
CA LEU A 33 13.68 -29.22 23.34
C LEU A 33 12.19 -28.96 23.15
N SER A 34 11.64 -28.04 23.94
CA SER A 34 10.30 -27.55 23.65
C SER A 34 10.27 -26.74 22.35
N ARG A 35 9.09 -26.68 21.72
CA ARG A 35 8.87 -25.90 20.48
C ARG A 35 9.30 -24.43 20.65
N SER A 36 8.94 -23.80 21.76
CA SER A 36 9.29 -22.41 22.07
C SER A 36 10.79 -22.20 22.28
N GLN A 37 11.47 -23.15 22.93
CA GLN A 37 12.92 -23.10 23.10
C GLN A 37 13.66 -23.25 21.76
N THR A 38 13.18 -24.14 20.89
CA THR A 38 13.74 -24.36 19.55
C THR A 38 13.61 -23.11 18.69
N LEU A 39 12.41 -22.51 18.63
CA LEU A 39 12.15 -21.27 17.91
C LEU A 39 13.07 -20.14 18.39
N ARG A 40 13.19 -19.95 19.71
CA ARG A 40 14.03 -18.90 20.30
C ARG A 40 15.50 -19.14 20.01
N LYS A 41 16.03 -20.34 20.29
CA LYS A 41 17.47 -20.63 20.14
C LYS A 41 17.93 -20.54 18.69
N VAL A 42 17.16 -21.05 17.73
CA VAL A 42 17.49 -20.93 16.31
C VAL A 42 17.44 -19.47 15.88
N LYS A 43 16.37 -18.72 16.22
CA LYS A 43 16.27 -17.30 15.86
C LYS A 43 17.40 -16.46 16.44
N THR A 44 17.78 -16.68 17.69
CA THR A 44 18.89 -15.96 18.33
C THR A 44 20.23 -16.28 17.68
N ALA A 45 20.44 -17.52 17.22
CA ALA A 45 21.72 -17.93 16.65
C ALA A 45 21.85 -17.63 15.14
N THR A 46 20.76 -17.57 14.39
CA THR A 46 20.79 -17.41 12.93
C THR A 46 20.16 -16.11 12.43
N GLY A 47 19.42 -15.40 13.28
CA GLY A 47 18.57 -14.26 12.89
C GLY A 47 17.29 -14.66 12.15
N LYS A 48 17.08 -15.96 11.87
CA LYS A 48 16.04 -16.46 10.96
C LYS A 48 14.98 -17.27 11.69
N SER A 49 13.77 -17.34 11.13
CA SER A 49 12.76 -18.30 11.62
C SER A 49 13.22 -19.73 11.35
N VAL A 50 12.78 -20.69 12.16
CA VAL A 50 13.17 -22.11 11.99
C VAL A 50 12.79 -22.64 10.60
N ASN A 51 11.59 -22.31 10.10
CA ASN A 51 11.15 -22.74 8.78
C ASN A 51 11.98 -22.11 7.65
N LEU A 52 12.34 -20.83 7.78
CA LEU A 52 13.22 -20.17 6.80
C LEU A 52 14.61 -20.82 6.82
N PHE A 53 15.16 -21.09 8.00
CA PHE A 53 16.46 -21.74 8.15
C PHE A 53 16.49 -23.15 7.54
N ILE A 54 15.45 -23.97 7.79
CA ILE A 54 15.32 -25.30 7.16
C ILE A 54 15.27 -25.17 5.63
N ARG A 55 14.46 -24.23 5.12
CA ARG A 55 14.28 -24.03 3.68
C ARG A 55 15.58 -23.61 3.00
N GLU A 56 16.29 -22.63 3.54
CA GLU A 56 17.58 -22.19 2.99
C GLU A 56 18.63 -23.30 3.05
N PHE A 57 18.70 -24.05 4.15
CA PHE A 57 19.61 -25.18 4.26
C PHE A 57 19.32 -26.25 3.20
N ARG A 58 18.04 -26.56 2.92
CA ARG A 58 17.65 -27.47 1.82
C ARG A 58 18.11 -26.95 0.45
N LEU A 59 18.04 -25.63 0.22
CA LEU A 59 18.50 -25.01 -1.01
C LEU A 59 20.04 -25.03 -1.14
N GLU A 60 20.77 -24.84 -0.05
CA GLU A 60 22.23 -25.01 0.00
C GLU A 60 22.66 -26.44 -0.34
N GLU A 61 21.95 -27.46 0.17
CA GLU A 61 22.21 -28.86 -0.20
C GLU A 61 21.78 -29.16 -1.65
N ALA A 62 20.75 -28.48 -2.16
CA ALA A 62 20.33 -28.61 -3.55
C ALA A 62 21.45 -28.19 -4.51
N ILE A 63 22.21 -27.13 -4.19
CA ILE A 63 23.39 -26.73 -4.97
C ILE A 63 24.41 -27.88 -5.06
N LYS A 64 24.63 -28.60 -3.97
CA LYS A 64 25.59 -29.73 -3.99
C LYS A 64 25.11 -30.84 -4.91
N LEU A 65 23.81 -31.14 -4.95
CA LEU A 65 23.24 -32.10 -5.88
C LEU A 65 23.30 -31.61 -7.33
N ILE A 66 23.03 -30.34 -7.59
CA ILE A 66 23.16 -29.74 -8.93
C ILE A 66 24.59 -29.91 -9.48
N ARG A 67 25.60 -29.77 -8.62
CA ARG A 67 27.02 -29.89 -8.99
C ARG A 67 27.55 -31.33 -9.10
N SER A 68 26.95 -32.27 -8.37
CA SER A 68 27.49 -33.64 -8.22
C SER A 68 26.68 -34.73 -8.93
N SER A 69 25.57 -34.39 -9.58
CA SER A 69 24.65 -35.38 -10.16
C SER A 69 23.98 -34.93 -11.46
N ASP A 70 23.50 -35.91 -12.21
CA ASP A 70 22.72 -35.71 -13.43
C ASP A 70 21.21 -35.48 -13.18
N PHE A 71 20.81 -35.31 -11.91
CA PHE A 71 19.41 -35.08 -11.58
C PHE A 71 18.91 -33.77 -12.22
N ASN A 72 17.67 -33.79 -12.69
CA ASN A 72 17.01 -32.59 -13.17
C ASN A 72 16.45 -31.77 -11.99
N ALA A 73 16.11 -30.50 -12.23
CA ALA A 73 15.67 -29.58 -11.18
C ALA A 73 14.45 -30.08 -10.38
N SER A 74 13.54 -30.82 -11.02
CA SER A 74 12.36 -31.39 -10.36
C SER A 74 12.73 -32.56 -9.45
N GLU A 75 13.66 -33.43 -9.85
CA GLU A 75 14.16 -34.52 -9.01
C GLU A 75 14.93 -33.99 -7.80
N ILE A 76 15.73 -32.96 -8.00
CA ILE A 76 16.48 -32.29 -6.92
C ILE A 76 15.51 -31.67 -5.92
N ALA A 77 14.44 -31.03 -6.38
CA ALA A 77 13.41 -30.46 -5.51
C ALA A 77 12.87 -31.50 -4.51
N TYR A 78 12.49 -32.69 -5.00
CA TYR A 78 11.98 -33.75 -4.14
C TYR A 78 13.07 -34.35 -3.24
N LYS A 79 14.30 -34.52 -3.75
CA LYS A 79 15.44 -35.03 -2.95
C LYS A 79 15.87 -34.10 -1.82
N VAL A 80 15.59 -32.80 -1.93
CA VAL A 80 15.82 -31.86 -0.84
C VAL A 80 14.56 -31.55 -0.03
N GLY A 81 13.49 -32.34 -0.21
CA GLY A 81 12.27 -32.29 0.59
C GLY A 81 11.34 -31.12 0.30
N PHE A 82 11.33 -30.59 -0.93
CA PHE A 82 10.27 -29.69 -1.38
C PHE A 82 9.09 -30.51 -1.91
N SER A 83 7.88 -30.09 -1.56
CA SER A 83 6.64 -30.75 -1.99
C SER A 83 6.25 -30.46 -3.45
N SER A 84 6.81 -29.40 -4.05
CA SER A 84 6.63 -29.14 -5.48
C SER A 84 7.87 -28.51 -6.13
N PRO A 85 8.22 -28.92 -7.38
CA PRO A 85 9.28 -28.32 -8.17
C PRO A 85 9.08 -26.82 -8.44
N SER A 86 7.84 -26.38 -8.64
CA SER A 86 7.53 -24.96 -8.87
C SER A 86 7.83 -24.11 -7.65
N TYR A 87 7.49 -24.59 -6.45
CA TYR A 87 7.82 -23.89 -5.20
C TYR A 87 9.33 -23.90 -4.93
N PHE A 88 10.01 -25.01 -5.24
CA PHE A 88 11.47 -25.09 -5.17
C PHE A 88 12.15 -24.07 -6.10
N ASN A 89 11.77 -24.01 -7.37
CA ASN A 89 12.33 -23.06 -8.33
C ASN A 89 12.15 -21.61 -7.88
N LYS A 90 10.96 -21.25 -7.38
CA LYS A 90 10.72 -19.91 -6.82
C LYS A 90 11.64 -19.62 -5.64
N CYS A 91 11.71 -20.53 -4.66
CA CYS A 91 12.56 -20.33 -3.49
C CYS A 91 14.06 -20.29 -3.83
N PHE A 92 14.49 -21.07 -4.82
CA PHE A 92 15.87 -21.10 -5.30
C PHE A 92 16.22 -19.79 -6.02
N LEU A 93 15.33 -19.29 -6.87
CA LEU A 93 15.46 -17.98 -7.54
C LEU A 93 15.51 -16.84 -6.53
N ASP A 94 14.62 -16.82 -5.54
CA ASP A 94 14.57 -15.79 -4.51
C ASP A 94 15.87 -15.72 -3.69
N LEU A 95 16.55 -16.87 -3.47
CA LEU A 95 17.76 -16.94 -2.65
C LEU A 95 19.05 -16.73 -3.46
N PHE A 96 19.15 -17.29 -4.66
CA PHE A 96 20.39 -17.31 -5.45
C PHE A 96 20.34 -16.40 -6.69
N GLY A 97 19.20 -15.81 -7.02
CA GLY A 97 19.01 -14.92 -8.17
C GLY A 97 18.98 -15.62 -9.53
N LEU A 98 19.09 -16.96 -9.56
CA LEU A 98 19.07 -17.79 -10.76
C LEU A 98 18.15 -18.99 -10.54
N THR A 99 17.58 -19.54 -11.61
CA THR A 99 16.89 -20.84 -11.53
C THR A 99 17.91 -21.99 -11.40
N PRO A 100 17.53 -23.15 -10.86
CA PRO A 100 18.41 -24.31 -10.77
C PRO A 100 19.02 -24.74 -12.12
N GLY A 101 18.26 -24.58 -13.20
CA GLY A 101 18.73 -24.91 -14.56
C GLY A 101 19.76 -23.90 -15.08
N GLU A 102 19.56 -22.61 -14.84
CA GLU A 102 20.55 -21.56 -15.16
C GLU A 102 21.81 -21.72 -14.31
N TYR A 103 21.65 -22.06 -13.04
CA TYR A 103 22.76 -22.34 -12.13
C TYR A 103 23.61 -23.54 -12.58
N LYS A 104 22.99 -24.59 -13.17
CA LYS A 104 23.72 -25.72 -13.76
C LYS A 104 24.51 -25.29 -15.00
N LYS A 105 23.86 -24.57 -15.93
CA LYS A 105 24.50 -24.07 -17.16
C LYS A 105 25.70 -23.15 -16.89
N GLN A 106 25.56 -22.24 -15.93
CA GLN A 106 26.65 -21.31 -15.60
C GLN A 106 27.87 -22.04 -15.02
N ASN A 107 27.69 -23.15 -14.29
CA ASN A 107 28.82 -23.95 -13.81
C ASN A 107 29.42 -24.80 -14.95
N ASP A 108 28.59 -25.40 -15.82
CA ASP A 108 29.07 -26.17 -16.97
C ASP A 108 29.91 -25.30 -17.93
N GLU A 109 29.53 -24.01 -18.11
CA GLU A 109 30.31 -23.04 -18.90
C GLU A 109 31.68 -22.69 -18.29
N ILE A 110 31.79 -22.66 -16.96
CA ILE A 110 33.04 -22.41 -16.23
C ILE A 110 34.00 -23.62 -16.36
N ASP A 111 33.49 -24.85 -16.29
CA ASP A 111 34.30 -26.07 -16.43
C ASP A 111 34.75 -26.32 -17.90
N LEU A 112 33.99 -25.82 -18.88
CA LEU A 112 34.34 -25.88 -20.31
C LEU A 112 35.42 -24.87 -20.72
N GLU A 113 35.57 -23.75 -19.99
CA GLU A 113 36.67 -22.79 -20.18
C GLU A 113 38.01 -23.31 -19.61
N GLU A 114 38.01 -24.04 -18.48
CA GLU A 114 39.23 -24.61 -17.90
C GLU A 114 39.78 -25.82 -18.67
N THR A 115 38.93 -26.56 -19.39
CA THR A 115 39.32 -27.80 -20.09
C THR A 115 39.92 -27.58 -21.50
N ASN A 116 39.87 -26.36 -22.04
CA ASN A 116 40.31 -26.06 -23.43
C ASN A 116 41.72 -25.47 -23.59
N LEU A 117 42.58 -25.51 -22.58
CA LEU A 117 43.97 -25.05 -22.72
C LEU A 117 44.96 -26.22 -22.90
N LYS A 118 45.31 -26.53 -24.16
CA LYS A 118 46.49 -27.33 -24.54
C LYS A 118 47.73 -26.45 -24.75
N PRO A 119 48.94 -27.03 -24.64
CA PRO A 119 50.04 -26.41 -23.90
C PRO A 119 50.94 -25.55 -24.79
N ILE A 120 51.41 -24.42 -24.25
CA ILE A 120 52.54 -23.69 -24.82
C ILE A 120 53.77 -23.97 -23.96
N ASN A 121 54.77 -24.53 -24.62
CA ASN A 121 56.04 -24.92 -24.05
C ASN A 121 56.98 -23.71 -23.90
N ALA A 122 57.82 -23.80 -22.87
CA ALA A 122 59.14 -23.18 -22.70
C ALA A 122 59.30 -21.66 -22.48
N LYS A 123 59.59 -21.35 -21.20
CA LYS A 123 60.81 -20.67 -20.65
C LYS A 123 60.65 -19.30 -19.94
N SER A 124 61.09 -19.34 -18.67
CA SER A 124 62.01 -18.40 -18.00
C SER A 124 61.48 -17.09 -17.37
N THR A 125 61.30 -17.17 -16.03
CA THR A 125 61.63 -16.21 -14.95
C THR A 125 61.58 -14.68 -15.20
N LYS A 126 60.61 -14.02 -14.56
CA LYS A 126 60.69 -12.74 -13.78
C LYS A 126 59.29 -12.13 -13.64
N LYS A 127 58.53 -12.49 -12.60
CA LYS A 127 57.15 -11.94 -12.42
C LYS A 127 56.69 -11.81 -10.97
N THR A 128 57.58 -11.54 -10.01
CA THR A 128 57.18 -11.35 -8.59
C THR A 128 56.73 -9.93 -8.24
N LYS A 129 56.90 -8.92 -9.11
CA LYS A 129 56.41 -7.55 -8.86
C LYS A 129 55.01 -7.24 -9.42
N LYS A 130 54.55 -7.96 -10.46
CA LYS A 130 53.20 -7.73 -11.03
C LYS A 130 52.09 -8.33 -10.16
N ILE A 131 52.35 -9.48 -9.51
CA ILE A 131 51.39 -10.16 -8.63
C ILE A 131 51.02 -9.26 -7.43
N PHE A 132 51.98 -8.52 -6.88
CA PHE A 132 51.72 -7.60 -5.76
C PHE A 132 50.80 -6.44 -6.14
N PHE A 133 50.92 -5.92 -7.37
CA PHE A 133 50.01 -4.88 -7.88
C PHE A 133 48.58 -5.40 -8.10
N TYR A 134 48.43 -6.63 -8.64
CA TYR A 134 47.12 -7.25 -8.81
C TYR A 134 46.44 -7.58 -7.48
N LEU A 135 47.21 -7.99 -6.46
CA LEU A 135 46.69 -8.23 -5.11
C LEU A 135 46.22 -6.93 -4.45
N ILE A 136 46.98 -5.83 -4.59
CA ILE A 136 46.55 -4.52 -4.06
C ILE A 136 45.29 -4.03 -4.79
N SER A 137 45.21 -4.14 -6.12
CA SER A 137 44.00 -3.77 -6.85
C SER A 137 42.79 -4.63 -6.46
N ALA A 138 42.98 -5.94 -6.26
CA ALA A 138 41.91 -6.83 -5.83
C ALA A 138 41.43 -6.49 -4.40
N VAL A 139 42.33 -6.15 -3.49
CA VAL A 139 41.97 -5.71 -2.14
C VAL A 139 41.26 -4.36 -2.17
N ILE A 140 41.67 -3.41 -3.01
CA ILE A 140 40.96 -2.12 -3.17
C ILE A 140 39.57 -2.33 -3.77
N VAL A 141 39.40 -3.26 -4.71
CA VAL A 141 38.09 -3.62 -5.27
C VAL A 141 37.22 -4.33 -4.24
N ILE A 142 37.78 -5.22 -3.43
CA ILE A 142 37.05 -5.92 -2.36
C ILE A 142 36.67 -4.95 -1.24
N VAL A 143 37.57 -4.05 -0.83
CA VAL A 143 37.28 -3.02 0.18
C VAL A 143 36.30 -1.99 -0.38
N GLY A 144 36.43 -1.60 -1.64
CA GLY A 144 35.47 -0.76 -2.34
C GLY A 144 34.10 -1.44 -2.44
N PHE A 145 34.05 -2.72 -2.77
CA PHE A 145 32.84 -3.53 -2.81
C PHE A 145 32.23 -3.69 -1.41
N LEU A 146 33.04 -3.89 -0.37
CA LEU A 146 32.58 -3.97 1.01
C LEU A 146 32.07 -2.62 1.51
N ILE A 147 32.74 -1.50 1.21
CA ILE A 147 32.29 -0.14 1.55
C ILE A 147 31.00 0.20 0.79
N ILE A 148 30.94 -0.13 -0.51
CA ILE A 148 29.73 0.04 -1.32
C ILE A 148 28.60 -0.82 -0.76
N ASN A 149 28.85 -2.08 -0.40
CA ASN A 149 27.82 -3.00 0.07
C ASN A 149 27.41 -2.76 1.53
N THR A 150 28.30 -2.27 2.41
CA THR A 150 27.92 -1.78 3.75
C THR A 150 27.13 -0.49 3.64
N ASN A 151 27.50 0.41 2.71
CA ASN A 151 26.70 1.59 2.42
C ASN A 151 25.40 1.23 1.67
N PHE A 152 25.33 0.15 0.89
CA PHE A 152 24.11 -0.30 0.20
C PHE A 152 23.15 -1.05 1.13
N ILE A 153 23.68 -1.72 2.16
CA ILE A 153 22.88 -2.39 3.19
C ILE A 153 22.48 -1.41 4.31
N GLN A 154 23.26 -0.34 4.58
CA GLN A 154 22.82 0.75 5.47
C GLN A 154 22.00 1.84 4.78
N ASN A 155 22.13 2.07 3.46
CA ASN A 155 21.32 3.10 2.75
C ASN A 155 19.99 2.57 2.19
N LYS A 156 19.66 1.28 2.31
CA LYS A 156 18.35 0.78 1.87
C LYS A 156 17.21 1.05 2.87
N ASP A 157 17.55 1.49 4.09
CA ASP A 157 16.60 1.87 5.15
C ASP A 157 16.46 3.40 5.29
N SER A 158 16.98 4.21 4.35
CA SER A 158 16.94 5.68 4.43
C SER A 158 16.59 6.38 3.11
N GLU A 159 16.04 5.67 2.14
CA GLU A 159 15.27 6.32 1.07
C GLU A 159 13.87 6.51 1.66
N TYR A 160 13.57 7.74 2.11
CA TYR A 160 12.32 8.12 2.78
C TYR A 160 11.14 7.27 2.30
N GLN A 161 10.78 6.24 3.07
CA GLN A 161 9.58 5.46 2.78
C GLN A 161 8.44 6.43 3.06
N GLN A 162 7.92 7.07 2.00
CA GLN A 162 6.85 8.06 2.06
C GLN A 162 5.81 7.58 3.07
N ALA A 163 5.48 8.43 4.05
CA ALA A 163 4.50 8.09 5.06
C ALA A 163 3.22 7.63 4.36
N SER A 164 2.61 6.54 4.80
CA SER A 164 1.46 5.97 4.14
C SER A 164 0.42 5.52 5.15
N ILE A 165 -0.81 5.97 4.96
CA ILE A 165 -1.86 5.85 5.97
C ILE A 165 -3.15 5.30 5.39
N ALA A 166 -3.80 4.41 6.12
CA ALA A 166 -5.21 4.10 5.93
C ALA A 166 -6.03 4.60 7.11
N VAL A 167 -7.12 5.31 6.83
CA VAL A 167 -8.08 5.75 7.84
C VAL A 167 -9.21 4.73 7.89
N LEU A 168 -9.21 3.90 8.92
CA LEU A 168 -10.21 2.84 9.08
C LEU A 168 -11.56 3.43 9.52
N PRO A 169 -12.68 2.77 9.16
CA PRO A 169 -14.01 3.19 9.59
C PRO A 169 -14.08 3.34 11.11
N LEU A 170 -14.36 4.55 11.57
CA LEU A 170 -14.53 4.80 13.00
C LEU A 170 -15.73 4.00 13.53
N LEU A 171 -15.60 3.44 14.72
CA LEU A 171 -16.66 2.69 15.37
C LEU A 171 -17.75 3.64 15.89
N ASP A 172 -19.03 3.34 15.65
CA ASP A 172 -20.14 4.02 16.32
C ASP A 172 -20.42 3.38 17.68
N LEU A 173 -20.17 4.13 18.75
CA LEU A 173 -20.41 3.70 20.14
C LEU A 173 -21.68 4.34 20.73
N SER A 174 -22.51 4.99 19.92
CA SER A 174 -23.76 5.61 20.34
C SER A 174 -24.83 4.57 20.70
N GLU A 175 -25.66 4.86 21.70
CA GLU A 175 -26.61 3.88 22.30
C GLU A 175 -27.55 3.21 21.29
N ASN A 176 -27.95 3.91 20.24
CA ASN A 176 -28.90 3.41 19.24
C ASN A 176 -28.24 2.85 17.97
N GLN A 177 -26.92 3.00 17.79
CA GLN A 177 -26.17 2.67 16.55
C GLN A 177 -26.79 3.19 15.24
N ASP A 178 -27.71 4.15 15.32
CA ASP A 178 -28.41 4.76 14.18
C ASP A 178 -27.61 5.91 13.56
N GLN A 179 -26.42 6.18 14.10
CA GLN A 179 -25.51 7.24 13.70
C GLN A 179 -24.28 6.71 12.94
N LEU A 180 -24.33 5.50 12.41
CA LEU A 180 -23.23 4.92 11.64
C LEU A 180 -22.76 5.80 10.47
N TYR A 181 -23.69 6.54 9.85
CA TYR A 181 -23.35 7.50 8.79
C TYR A 181 -22.48 8.68 9.27
N LEU A 182 -22.55 9.05 10.56
CA LEU A 182 -21.70 10.09 11.15
C LEU A 182 -20.26 9.58 11.30
N ALA A 183 -20.08 8.37 11.83
CA ALA A 183 -18.76 7.77 11.97
C ALA A 183 -18.09 7.59 10.59
N ASP A 184 -18.84 7.09 9.61
CA ASP A 184 -18.40 6.98 8.22
C ASP A 184 -18.09 8.34 7.58
N GLY A 185 -18.89 9.36 7.89
CA GLY A 185 -18.72 10.71 7.37
C GLY A 185 -17.48 11.40 7.93
N ILE A 186 -17.19 11.21 9.22
CA ILE A 186 -15.95 11.72 9.85
C ILE A 186 -14.73 10.99 9.28
N THR A 187 -14.79 9.67 9.14
CA THR A 187 -13.73 8.85 8.51
C THR A 187 -13.39 9.38 7.11
N ASP A 188 -14.41 9.60 6.28
CA ASP A 188 -14.29 10.11 4.92
C ASP A 188 -13.70 11.52 4.88
N ALA A 189 -14.17 12.39 5.78
CA ALA A 189 -13.70 13.77 5.84
C ALA A 189 -12.22 13.85 6.28
N ILE A 190 -11.78 13.03 7.24
CA ILE A 190 -10.36 12.92 7.62
C ILE A 190 -9.54 12.39 6.44
N THR A 191 -10.02 11.34 5.76
CA THR A 191 -9.34 10.77 4.57
C THR A 191 -9.14 11.85 3.50
N LEU A 192 -10.18 12.65 3.22
CA LEU A 192 -10.15 13.73 2.24
C LEU A 192 -9.23 14.89 2.62
N GLU A 193 -9.12 15.25 3.90
CA GLU A 193 -8.19 16.30 4.33
C GLU A 193 -6.73 15.82 4.25
N LEU A 194 -6.46 14.56 4.62
CA LEU A 194 -5.14 13.96 4.52
C LEU A 194 -4.72 13.74 3.06
N SER A 195 -5.65 13.39 2.15
CA SER A 195 -5.33 13.08 0.75
C SER A 195 -4.73 14.26 -0.03
N LYS A 196 -4.97 15.48 0.46
CA LYS A 196 -4.39 16.73 -0.07
C LYS A 196 -2.90 16.89 0.22
N LYS A 197 -2.31 16.06 1.09
CA LYS A 197 -0.90 16.13 1.50
C LYS A 197 -0.02 15.29 0.58
N GLU A 198 0.91 15.91 -0.14
CA GLU A 198 1.87 15.19 -1.01
C GLU A 198 2.86 14.32 -0.22
N SER A 199 3.21 14.74 1.01
CA SER A 199 4.15 14.01 1.87
C SER A 199 3.61 12.65 2.34
N ILE A 200 2.31 12.42 2.22
CA ILE A 200 1.62 11.25 2.76
C ILE A 200 0.85 10.54 1.65
N ARG A 201 1.12 9.25 1.45
CA ARG A 201 0.28 8.38 0.62
C ARG A 201 -0.97 7.96 1.41
N VAL A 202 -2.15 8.30 0.93
CA VAL A 202 -3.41 8.01 1.63
C VAL A 202 -4.22 6.96 0.87
N ILE A 203 -4.62 5.89 1.55
CA ILE A 203 -5.48 4.85 0.98
C ILE A 203 -6.91 5.37 0.80
N SER A 204 -7.53 5.00 -0.32
CA SER A 204 -8.88 5.37 -0.67
C SER A 204 -9.87 4.93 0.41
N ARG A 205 -10.90 5.74 0.60
CA ARG A 205 -12.01 5.38 1.50
C ARG A 205 -12.63 4.05 1.12
N THR A 206 -12.78 3.76 -0.17
CA THR A 206 -13.49 2.56 -0.65
C THR A 206 -12.77 1.31 -0.17
N SER A 207 -11.45 1.28 -0.32
CA SER A 207 -10.62 0.16 0.13
C SER A 207 -10.55 0.05 1.64
N ALA A 208 -10.42 1.17 2.36
CA ALA A 208 -10.45 1.15 3.81
C ALA A 208 -11.81 0.66 4.35
N MET A 209 -12.92 0.99 3.67
CA MET A 209 -14.28 0.59 4.06
C MET A 209 -14.52 -0.92 3.94
N MET A 210 -13.70 -1.64 3.16
CA MET A 210 -13.77 -3.11 3.07
C MET A 210 -13.50 -3.80 4.41
N TYR A 211 -12.84 -3.10 5.35
CA TYR A 211 -12.47 -3.65 6.65
C TYR A 211 -13.44 -3.30 7.78
N LYS A 212 -14.56 -2.62 7.49
CA LYS A 212 -15.49 -2.10 8.50
C LYS A 212 -16.01 -3.15 9.50
N ASP A 213 -16.35 -4.32 8.98
CA ASP A 213 -16.95 -5.42 9.76
C ASP A 213 -15.99 -6.61 9.90
N GLU A 214 -14.74 -6.44 9.47
CA GLU A 214 -13.72 -7.48 9.47
C GLU A 214 -13.04 -7.59 10.83
N LYS A 215 -12.92 -8.82 11.34
CA LYS A 215 -12.19 -9.10 12.58
C LYS A 215 -10.72 -9.39 12.29
N LYS A 216 -10.01 -8.41 11.71
CA LYS A 216 -8.58 -8.49 11.42
C LYS A 216 -7.77 -7.62 12.38
N LEU A 217 -6.51 -7.98 12.60
CA LEU A 217 -5.58 -7.12 13.35
C LEU A 217 -5.15 -5.95 12.47
N SER A 218 -4.89 -4.78 13.07
CA SER A 218 -4.46 -3.58 12.34
C SER A 218 -3.17 -3.80 11.55
N SER A 219 -2.29 -4.70 12.02
CA SER A 219 -1.10 -5.15 11.28
C SER A 219 -1.42 -5.97 10.03
N ASP A 220 -2.42 -6.86 10.06
CA ASP A 220 -2.84 -7.61 8.88
C ASP A 220 -3.46 -6.67 7.84
N ILE A 221 -4.33 -5.76 8.29
CA ILE A 221 -4.95 -4.73 7.43
C ILE A 221 -3.87 -3.84 6.79
N ALA A 222 -2.91 -3.36 7.59
CA ALA A 222 -1.83 -2.52 7.09
C ALA A 222 -0.97 -3.22 6.05
N LYS A 223 -0.74 -4.53 6.22
CA LYS A 223 0.01 -5.32 5.23
C LYS A 223 -0.78 -5.53 3.94
N GLU A 224 -2.08 -5.80 4.04
CA GLU A 224 -2.95 -5.96 2.87
C GLU A 224 -3.08 -4.66 2.08
N LEU A 225 -3.20 -3.52 2.76
CA LEU A 225 -3.23 -2.18 2.16
C LEU A 225 -1.84 -1.61 1.82
N GLY A 226 -0.78 -2.32 2.20
CA GLY A 226 0.60 -1.90 1.99
C GLY A 226 0.96 -0.58 2.67
N VAL A 227 0.37 -0.23 3.81
CA VAL A 227 0.62 1.02 4.55
C VAL A 227 1.50 0.81 5.78
N ASN A 228 2.20 1.86 6.22
CA ASN A 228 2.99 1.87 7.45
C ASN A 228 2.26 2.49 8.64
N LEU A 229 1.15 3.19 8.41
CA LEU A 229 0.32 3.81 9.44
C LEU A 229 -1.15 3.43 9.29
N ILE A 230 -1.83 3.27 10.43
CA ILE A 230 -3.28 3.08 10.53
C ILE A 230 -3.84 4.15 11.45
N LEU A 231 -4.88 4.85 11.00
CA LEU A 231 -5.74 5.62 11.89
C LEU A 231 -6.99 4.80 12.19
N GLU A 232 -7.26 4.57 13.46
CA GLU A 232 -8.48 3.93 13.92
C GLU A 232 -9.09 4.71 15.09
N GLY A 233 -10.33 4.42 15.45
CA GLY A 233 -10.99 5.17 16.50
C GLY A 233 -12.48 4.91 16.60
N SER A 234 -13.14 5.78 17.34
CA SER A 234 -14.57 5.68 17.63
C SER A 234 -15.22 7.04 17.75
N VAL A 235 -16.52 7.05 17.50
CA VAL A 235 -17.40 8.20 17.60
C VAL A 235 -18.52 7.86 18.57
N LEU A 236 -18.77 8.75 19.51
CA LEU A 236 -19.91 8.70 20.41
C LEU A 236 -20.72 9.97 20.21
N TYR A 237 -21.95 9.81 19.72
CA TYR A 237 -22.86 10.91 19.45
C TYR A 237 -23.96 10.99 20.51
N GLY A 238 -24.09 12.15 21.12
CA GLY A 238 -25.19 12.53 22.00
C GLY A 238 -26.15 13.51 21.31
N SER A 239 -27.14 14.03 22.06
CA SER A 239 -28.15 14.94 21.50
C SER A 239 -27.58 16.27 20.97
N ASP A 240 -26.55 16.82 21.60
CA ASP A 240 -25.82 18.03 21.15
C ASP A 240 -24.29 17.89 21.27
N SER A 241 -23.81 16.75 21.79
CA SER A 241 -22.39 16.49 22.02
C SER A 241 -21.86 15.40 21.09
N LEU A 242 -20.59 15.55 20.70
CA LEU A 242 -19.85 14.62 19.88
C LEU A 242 -18.52 14.35 20.60
N ARG A 243 -18.24 13.08 20.88
CA ARG A 243 -16.94 12.63 21.32
C ARG A 243 -16.28 11.80 20.24
N VAL A 244 -15.05 12.13 19.88
CA VAL A 244 -14.25 11.37 18.93
C VAL A 244 -12.95 10.96 19.63
N VAL A 245 -12.64 9.67 19.57
CA VAL A 245 -11.36 9.11 20.00
C VAL A 245 -10.67 8.58 18.76
N VAL A 246 -9.44 9.02 18.51
CA VAL A 246 -8.64 8.59 17.37
C VAL A 246 -7.25 8.22 17.84
N GLN A 247 -6.66 7.22 17.19
CA GLN A 247 -5.31 6.77 17.45
C GLN A 247 -4.58 6.45 16.15
N LEU A 248 -3.34 6.91 16.08
CA LEU A 248 -2.41 6.65 14.99
C LEU A 248 -1.47 5.51 15.42
N ILE A 249 -1.47 4.44 14.65
CA ILE A 249 -0.76 3.19 14.95
C ILE A 249 0.28 2.95 13.87
N GLU A 250 1.50 2.60 14.28
CA GLU A 250 2.54 2.00 13.46
C GLU A 250 2.52 0.48 13.70
N PRO A 251 2.01 -0.33 12.76
CA PRO A 251 1.76 -1.75 13.03
C PRO A 251 3.02 -2.63 12.96
N PHE A 252 4.09 -2.13 12.33
CA PHE A 252 5.33 -2.87 12.06
C PHE A 252 6.57 -2.12 12.57
N PRO A 253 7.64 -2.82 12.96
CA PRO A 253 7.77 -4.28 13.09
C PRO A 253 7.07 -4.86 14.33
N LYS A 254 6.65 -4.00 15.25
CA LYS A 254 5.76 -4.29 16.36
C LYS A 254 4.78 -3.14 16.46
N GLU A 255 3.53 -3.47 16.75
CA GLU A 255 2.48 -2.48 16.91
C GLU A 255 2.84 -1.45 17.99
N LYS A 256 2.79 -0.18 17.61
CA LYS A 256 3.06 0.97 18.46
C LYS A 256 2.00 2.03 18.22
N HIS A 257 1.37 2.49 19.30
CA HIS A 257 0.54 3.69 19.26
C HIS A 257 1.48 4.91 19.27
N ILE A 258 1.54 5.63 18.15
CA ILE A 258 2.38 6.82 18.01
C ILE A 258 1.70 8.00 18.68
N TRP A 259 0.39 8.12 18.47
CA TRP A 259 -0.41 9.24 18.94
C TRP A 259 -1.83 8.77 19.21
N ALA A 260 -2.48 9.36 20.21
CA ALA A 260 -3.89 9.18 20.47
C ALA A 260 -4.45 10.44 21.11
N ASN A 261 -5.64 10.85 20.69
CA ASN A 261 -6.29 12.02 21.26
C ASN A 261 -7.80 11.79 21.38
N LYS A 262 -8.43 12.55 22.29
CA LYS A 262 -9.86 12.55 22.54
C LYS A 262 -10.38 13.98 22.41
N TYR A 263 -11.41 14.12 21.60
CA TYR A 263 -12.06 15.38 21.34
C TYR A 263 -13.49 15.34 21.86
N ASP A 264 -13.85 16.31 22.70
CA ASP A 264 -15.21 16.55 23.17
C ASP A 264 -15.69 17.87 22.55
N GLN A 265 -16.66 17.81 21.64
CA GLN A 265 -17.14 18.97 20.88
C GLN A 265 -18.66 19.01 20.82
N LYS A 266 -19.22 20.16 20.44
CA LYS A 266 -20.62 20.22 20.00
C LYS A 266 -20.75 19.60 18.61
N SER A 267 -21.90 18.97 18.34
CA SER A 267 -22.21 18.42 17.01
C SER A 267 -22.06 19.47 15.89
N SER A 268 -22.33 20.74 16.20
CA SER A 268 -22.18 21.88 15.30
C SER A 268 -20.74 22.21 14.91
N ASN A 269 -19.74 21.72 15.64
CA ASN A 269 -18.32 21.97 15.40
C ASN A 269 -17.62 20.82 14.65
N ILE A 270 -18.36 19.85 14.12
CA ILE A 270 -17.81 18.65 13.49
C ILE A 270 -16.79 18.93 12.37
N LEU A 271 -16.96 20.00 11.59
CA LEU A 271 -16.01 20.35 10.53
C LEU A 271 -14.70 20.91 11.07
N GLN A 272 -14.77 21.75 12.11
CA GLN A 272 -13.57 22.22 12.80
C GLN A 272 -12.85 21.03 13.44
N LEU A 273 -13.59 20.12 14.04
CA LEU A 273 -13.03 18.89 14.62
C LEU A 273 -12.29 18.03 13.58
N VAL A 274 -12.87 17.83 12.40
CA VAL A 274 -12.19 17.10 11.31
C VAL A 274 -10.90 17.82 10.90
N SER A 275 -10.93 19.15 10.80
CA SER A 275 -9.73 19.97 10.55
C SER A 275 -8.64 19.70 11.58
N ASP A 276 -9.01 19.80 12.86
CA ASP A 276 -8.09 19.72 13.99
C ASP A 276 -7.45 18.34 14.03
N ILE A 277 -8.26 17.27 13.92
CA ILE A 277 -7.78 15.89 13.85
C ILE A 277 -6.82 15.70 12.68
N SER A 278 -7.20 16.15 11.48
CA SER A 278 -6.40 15.89 10.27
C SER A 278 -5.08 16.66 10.29
N ASN A 279 -5.08 17.90 10.79
CA ASN A 279 -3.87 18.70 10.95
C ASN A 279 -2.98 18.16 12.08
N GLU A 280 -3.54 17.72 13.21
CA GLU A 280 -2.77 17.07 14.27
C GLU A 280 -2.11 15.78 13.74
N ILE A 281 -2.84 14.93 13.02
CA ILE A 281 -2.27 13.71 12.41
C ILE A 281 -1.20 14.04 11.39
N ALA A 282 -1.45 14.98 10.48
CA ALA A 282 -0.47 15.40 9.49
C ALA A 282 0.80 15.94 10.17
N ASN A 283 0.64 16.78 11.21
CA ASN A 283 1.76 17.27 12.00
C ASN A 283 2.50 16.13 12.72
N GLU A 284 1.83 15.14 13.30
CA GLU A 284 2.50 13.99 13.94
C GLU A 284 3.30 13.16 12.92
N ILE A 285 2.78 13.02 11.69
CA ILE A 285 3.46 12.34 10.59
C ILE A 285 4.64 13.18 10.09
N ASP A 286 4.45 14.48 9.89
CA ASP A 286 5.48 15.42 9.45
C ASP A 286 6.56 15.60 10.53
N LEU A 287 6.22 15.61 11.82
CA LEU A 287 7.17 15.63 12.94
C LEU A 287 8.05 14.36 12.98
N ALA A 288 7.57 13.25 12.43
CA ALA A 288 8.34 12.03 12.27
C ALA A 288 9.24 12.01 11.02
N VAL A 289 9.06 12.92 10.05
CA VAL A 289 9.70 12.85 8.72
C VAL A 289 10.40 14.17 8.28
N SER A 290 9.79 15.34 8.47
CA SER A 290 10.38 16.69 8.50
C SER A 290 9.27 17.78 8.52
N PRO A 291 9.51 18.97 9.12
CA PRO A 291 8.47 19.97 9.29
C PRO A 291 8.42 20.98 8.13
N ASN A 292 7.26 21.12 7.50
CA ASN A 292 6.57 22.40 7.24
C ASN A 292 5.44 22.17 6.23
N GLU A 293 4.21 22.51 6.60
CA GLU A 293 3.31 23.17 5.65
C GLU A 293 2.09 23.84 6.31
N LYS A 294 1.51 24.79 5.57
CA LYS A 294 0.56 25.79 6.05
C LYS A 294 -0.80 25.19 6.41
N ILE A 295 -1.38 25.75 7.46
CA ILE A 295 -2.76 25.55 7.90
C ILE A 295 -3.70 26.14 6.84
N VAL A 296 -4.58 25.32 6.27
CA VAL A 296 -5.69 25.78 5.42
C VAL A 296 -6.85 26.15 6.34
N GLU A 297 -7.31 27.39 6.26
CA GLU A 297 -8.44 27.88 7.05
C GLU A 297 -9.74 27.23 6.53
N ILE A 298 -10.36 26.36 7.34
CA ILE A 298 -11.62 25.69 6.96
C ILE A 298 -12.78 26.67 7.05
N LYS A 299 -13.53 26.79 5.95
CA LYS A 299 -14.74 27.61 5.90
C LYS A 299 -15.87 26.99 6.71
N LYS A 300 -16.57 27.84 7.46
CA LYS A 300 -17.79 27.45 8.20
C LYS A 300 -18.90 27.05 7.22
N VAL A 301 -19.33 25.79 7.29
CA VAL A 301 -20.53 25.27 6.63
C VAL A 301 -21.62 25.15 7.69
N ASP A 302 -22.89 25.32 7.30
CA ASP A 302 -24.00 25.06 8.20
C ASP A 302 -24.00 23.58 8.67
N PRO A 303 -24.04 23.30 9.99
CA PRO A 303 -23.98 21.93 10.49
C PRO A 303 -25.11 21.01 10.01
N LYS A 304 -26.31 21.56 9.75
CA LYS A 304 -27.43 20.79 9.20
C LYS A 304 -27.17 20.44 7.74
N ALA A 305 -26.62 21.36 6.97
CA ALA A 305 -26.19 21.09 5.60
C ALA A 305 -25.11 20.00 5.57
N TYR A 306 -24.13 20.07 6.48
CA TYR A 306 -23.11 19.05 6.60
C TYR A 306 -23.68 17.68 6.98
N ASN A 307 -24.59 17.61 7.96
CA ASN A 307 -25.22 16.35 8.37
C ASN A 307 -26.00 15.69 7.21
N LEU A 308 -26.75 16.46 6.43
CA LEU A 308 -27.45 15.96 5.25
C LEU A 308 -26.48 15.48 4.17
N TYR A 309 -25.38 16.21 3.97
CA TYR A 309 -24.35 15.82 3.03
C TYR A 309 -23.72 14.46 3.37
N ILE A 310 -23.28 14.25 4.60
CA ILE A 310 -22.66 12.97 5.01
C ILE A 310 -23.65 11.81 4.91
N ARG A 311 -24.95 12.03 5.20
CA ARG A 311 -26.02 11.03 4.95
C ARG A 311 -26.13 10.69 3.48
N GLY A 312 -26.18 11.72 2.63
CA GLY A 312 -26.25 11.55 1.19
C GLY A 312 -25.04 10.79 0.64
N ARG A 313 -23.84 11.16 1.08
CA ARG A 313 -22.59 10.52 0.68
C ARG A 313 -22.51 9.07 1.13
N HIS A 314 -22.87 8.77 2.38
CA HIS A 314 -22.96 7.41 2.90
C HIS A 314 -23.90 6.54 2.04
N LEU A 315 -25.10 7.04 1.71
CA LEU A 315 -26.06 6.32 0.87
C LEU A 315 -25.57 6.14 -0.58
N TRP A 316 -24.90 7.13 -1.14
CA TRP A 316 -24.33 7.03 -2.48
C TRP A 316 -23.32 5.89 -2.59
N TYR A 317 -22.48 5.68 -1.57
CA TYR A 317 -21.51 4.58 -1.53
C TYR A 317 -22.13 3.18 -1.48
N GLN A 318 -23.36 3.04 -0.97
CA GLN A 318 -24.07 1.75 -1.02
C GLN A 318 -24.40 1.32 -2.46
N ASN A 319 -24.31 2.24 -3.42
CA ASN A 319 -24.31 1.99 -4.86
C ASN A 319 -25.44 1.06 -5.34
N ASN A 320 -26.64 1.28 -4.82
CA ASN A 320 -27.87 0.66 -5.28
C ASN A 320 -28.92 1.74 -5.62
N THR A 321 -29.91 1.38 -6.44
CA THR A 321 -30.91 2.31 -6.98
C THR A 321 -31.57 3.18 -5.91
N GLU A 322 -32.09 2.57 -4.84
CA GLU A 322 -32.87 3.29 -3.83
C GLU A 322 -31.98 4.16 -2.94
N ALA A 323 -30.78 3.67 -2.60
CA ALA A 323 -29.82 4.45 -1.84
C ALA A 323 -29.31 5.67 -2.63
N VAL A 324 -29.02 5.53 -3.93
CA VAL A 324 -28.58 6.65 -4.78
C VAL A 324 -29.70 7.69 -4.97
N LYS A 325 -30.96 7.27 -5.12
CA LYS A 325 -32.11 8.21 -5.16
C LYS A 325 -32.20 9.02 -3.87
N LYS A 326 -32.15 8.35 -2.72
CA LYS A 326 -32.19 9.01 -1.41
C LYS A 326 -30.96 9.89 -1.16
N ALA A 327 -29.79 9.49 -1.67
CA ALA A 327 -28.60 10.32 -1.65
C ALA A 327 -28.81 11.64 -2.40
N ILE A 328 -29.41 11.60 -3.60
CA ILE A 328 -29.75 12.80 -4.38
C ILE A 328 -30.68 13.72 -3.60
N GLU A 329 -31.66 13.18 -2.88
CA GLU A 329 -32.58 13.96 -2.04
C GLU A 329 -31.83 14.70 -0.93
N TYR A 330 -31.05 13.99 -0.10
CA TYR A 330 -30.30 14.61 0.98
C TYR A 330 -29.25 15.62 0.49
N LEU A 331 -28.58 15.36 -0.63
CA LEU A 331 -27.62 16.29 -1.21
C LEU A 331 -28.30 17.57 -1.69
N LYS A 332 -29.50 17.49 -2.27
CA LYS A 332 -30.31 18.67 -2.63
C LYS A 332 -30.76 19.46 -1.40
N GLU A 333 -31.17 18.78 -0.33
CA GLU A 333 -31.54 19.45 0.92
C GLU A 333 -30.34 20.13 1.58
N SER A 334 -29.18 19.47 1.59
CA SER A 334 -27.90 20.04 2.05
C SER A 334 -27.60 21.36 1.33
N ILE A 335 -27.66 21.36 -0.01
CA ILE A 335 -27.46 22.54 -0.85
C ILE A 335 -28.50 23.64 -0.59
N LYS A 336 -29.75 23.27 -0.28
CA LYS A 336 -30.81 24.23 0.03
C LYS A 336 -30.53 24.96 1.35
N ILE A 337 -29.96 24.27 2.33
CA ILE A 337 -29.57 24.85 3.61
C ILE A 337 -28.32 25.72 3.44
N ASP A 338 -27.28 25.18 2.79
CA ASP A 338 -26.04 25.90 2.54
C ASP A 338 -25.65 25.82 1.06
N SER A 339 -26.05 26.84 0.32
CA SER A 339 -25.77 26.94 -1.12
C SER A 339 -24.29 27.17 -1.46
N SER A 340 -23.45 27.45 -0.45
CA SER A 340 -22.01 27.62 -0.61
C SER A 340 -21.26 26.28 -0.54
N TYR A 341 -21.90 25.21 -0.07
CA TYR A 341 -21.21 23.95 0.20
C TYR A 341 -20.88 23.14 -1.08
N ALA A 342 -19.72 23.44 -1.68
CA ALA A 342 -19.29 22.92 -2.98
C ALA A 342 -19.21 21.38 -3.05
N LEU A 343 -18.81 20.70 -1.97
CA LEU A 343 -18.72 19.24 -1.90
C LEU A 343 -20.06 18.54 -2.14
N ALA A 344 -21.16 19.12 -1.65
CA ALA A 344 -22.50 18.57 -1.85
C ALA A 344 -22.89 18.61 -3.33
N TYR A 345 -22.53 19.66 -4.06
CA TYR A 345 -22.75 19.74 -5.52
C TYR A 345 -21.90 18.72 -6.28
N SER A 346 -20.64 18.53 -5.90
CA SER A 346 -19.75 17.54 -6.55
C SER A 346 -20.31 16.12 -6.38
N THR A 347 -20.67 15.76 -5.14
CA THR A 347 -21.24 14.44 -4.83
C THR A 347 -22.61 14.25 -5.49
N LEU A 348 -23.41 15.32 -5.62
CA LEU A 348 -24.68 15.27 -6.36
C LEU A 348 -24.45 14.97 -7.85
N ALA A 349 -23.41 15.54 -8.46
CA ALA A 349 -23.04 15.21 -9.84
C ALA A 349 -22.67 13.74 -9.98
N GLU A 350 -21.86 13.20 -9.05
CA GLU A 350 -21.50 11.78 -9.04
C GLU A 350 -22.71 10.86 -8.81
N ALA A 351 -23.63 11.23 -7.93
CA ALA A 351 -24.86 10.47 -7.73
C ALA A 351 -25.70 10.41 -9.02
N TYR A 352 -25.78 11.50 -9.78
CA TYR A 352 -26.42 11.50 -11.10
C TYR A 352 -25.69 10.65 -12.14
N ILE A 353 -24.35 10.61 -12.11
CA ILE A 353 -23.56 9.72 -12.97
C ILE A 353 -23.81 8.25 -12.59
N SER A 354 -23.83 7.92 -11.30
CA SER A 354 -24.12 6.56 -10.82
C SER A 354 -25.53 6.13 -11.19
N MET A 355 -26.51 7.02 -11.11
CA MET A 355 -27.91 6.70 -11.41
C MET A 355 -28.12 6.24 -12.86
N ASN A 356 -27.32 6.76 -13.81
CA ASN A 356 -27.33 6.31 -15.20
C ASN A 356 -27.05 4.80 -15.37
N LYS A 357 -26.37 4.14 -14.42
CA LYS A 357 -26.09 2.69 -14.46
C LYS A 357 -27.35 1.84 -14.25
N PHE A 358 -28.33 2.35 -13.49
CA PHE A 358 -29.50 1.57 -13.06
C PHE A 358 -30.76 1.89 -13.88
N ILE A 359 -30.74 2.97 -14.65
CA ILE A 359 -31.87 3.41 -15.47
C ILE A 359 -31.85 2.66 -16.82
N GLN A 360 -33.02 2.25 -17.32
CA GLN A 360 -33.16 1.72 -18.68
C GLN A 360 -33.64 2.78 -19.68
N ASN A 361 -34.50 3.70 -19.23
CA ASN A 361 -35.07 4.76 -20.05
C ASN A 361 -33.99 5.76 -20.52
N ASN A 362 -33.89 5.99 -21.83
CA ASN A 362 -32.85 6.85 -22.42
C ASN A 362 -33.08 8.36 -22.18
N GLU A 363 -34.34 8.79 -22.07
CA GLU A 363 -34.67 10.19 -21.75
C GLU A 363 -34.30 10.52 -20.31
N GLU A 364 -34.60 9.62 -19.38
CA GLU A 364 -34.23 9.76 -17.97
C GLU A 364 -32.69 9.76 -17.81
N LYS A 365 -31.97 8.89 -18.54
CA LYS A 365 -30.49 8.95 -18.63
C LYS A 365 -30.01 10.31 -19.10
N MET A 366 -30.58 10.84 -20.17
CA MET A 366 -30.21 12.16 -20.70
C MET A 366 -30.40 13.24 -19.64
N GLN A 367 -31.53 13.22 -18.93
CA GLN A 367 -31.81 14.19 -17.87
C GLN A 367 -30.78 14.10 -16.74
N HIS A 368 -30.38 12.90 -16.32
CA HIS A 368 -29.34 12.73 -15.31
C HIS A 368 -27.97 13.22 -15.80
N ARG A 369 -27.63 13.04 -17.07
CA ARG A 369 -26.40 13.62 -17.65
C ARG A 369 -26.44 15.14 -17.61
N ILE A 370 -27.56 15.76 -17.98
CA ILE A 370 -27.74 17.22 -17.89
C ILE A 370 -27.60 17.69 -16.43
N ASN A 371 -28.29 17.02 -15.51
CA ASN A 371 -28.25 17.35 -14.09
C ASN A 371 -26.84 17.23 -13.50
N SER A 372 -26.07 16.21 -13.90
CA SER A 372 -24.67 16.05 -13.48
C SER A 372 -23.80 17.23 -13.95
N ARG A 373 -23.97 17.70 -15.19
CA ARG A 373 -23.26 18.88 -15.72
C ARG A 373 -23.62 20.16 -14.98
N VAL A 374 -24.90 20.35 -14.68
CA VAL A 374 -25.38 21.52 -13.91
C VAL A 374 -24.80 21.50 -12.51
N ALA A 375 -24.85 20.36 -11.83
CA ALA A 375 -24.33 20.21 -10.47
C ALA A 375 -22.82 20.46 -10.43
N ILE A 376 -22.03 19.86 -11.33
CA ILE A 376 -20.58 20.02 -11.30
C ILE A 376 -20.12 21.44 -11.65
N ASN A 377 -20.77 22.10 -12.61
CA ASN A 377 -20.45 23.47 -12.96
C ASN A 377 -20.74 24.42 -11.78
N LYS A 378 -21.79 24.14 -10.99
CA LYS A 378 -22.05 24.87 -9.73
C LYS A 378 -20.98 24.55 -8.68
N ALA A 379 -20.58 23.29 -8.53
CA ALA A 379 -19.52 22.89 -7.60
C ALA A 379 -18.21 23.63 -7.90
N LEU A 380 -17.77 23.65 -9.16
CA LEU A 380 -16.57 24.36 -9.59
C LEU A 380 -16.67 25.87 -9.39
N LYS A 381 -17.82 26.47 -9.74
CA LYS A 381 -18.05 27.90 -9.50
C LYS A 381 -17.96 28.22 -8.00
N LYS A 382 -18.57 27.40 -7.14
CA LYS A 382 -18.50 27.55 -5.69
C LYS A 382 -17.10 27.31 -5.14
N ALA A 383 -16.39 26.31 -5.64
CA ALA A 383 -15.00 26.08 -5.25
C ALA A 383 -14.11 27.29 -5.59
N ILE A 384 -14.23 27.85 -6.81
CA ILE A 384 -13.46 29.03 -7.24
C ILE A 384 -13.82 30.26 -6.41
N GLU A 385 -15.12 30.54 -6.19
CA GLU A 385 -15.57 31.60 -5.28
C GLU A 385 -15.01 31.42 -3.86
N LEU A 386 -14.68 30.18 -3.50
CA LEU A 386 -14.25 29.79 -2.18
C LEU A 386 -12.76 29.43 -2.05
N ASP A 387 -11.89 29.92 -2.94
CA ASP A 387 -10.41 29.76 -2.92
C ASP A 387 -9.86 28.49 -3.59
N GLY A 388 -10.63 27.88 -4.50
CA GLY A 388 -10.12 26.94 -5.51
C GLY A 388 -9.76 25.53 -5.02
N SER A 389 -9.96 25.19 -3.75
CA SER A 389 -9.38 23.99 -3.11
C SER A 389 -10.17 22.67 -3.24
N LEU A 390 -11.02 22.50 -4.28
CA LEU A 390 -11.84 21.28 -4.43
C LEU A 390 -11.38 20.39 -5.59
N GLY A 391 -10.29 19.64 -5.39
CA GLY A 391 -9.76 18.67 -6.36
C GLY A 391 -10.82 17.68 -6.88
N ALA A 392 -11.63 17.14 -5.97
CA ALA A 392 -12.72 16.21 -6.31
C ALA A 392 -13.72 16.75 -7.36
N ALA A 393 -13.96 18.07 -7.39
CA ALA A 393 -14.86 18.66 -8.39
C ALA A 393 -14.23 18.69 -9.79
N TYR A 394 -12.93 18.96 -9.89
CA TYR A 394 -12.22 18.86 -11.16
C TYR A 394 -12.18 17.41 -11.65
N ILE A 395 -11.89 16.45 -10.79
CA ILE A 395 -11.88 15.02 -11.14
C ILE A 395 -13.26 14.55 -11.59
N THR A 396 -14.32 14.94 -10.89
CA THR A 396 -15.71 14.62 -11.29
C THR A 396 -16.05 15.26 -12.65
N LYS A 397 -15.58 16.48 -12.92
CA LYS A 397 -15.74 17.12 -14.24
C LYS A 397 -15.00 16.35 -15.33
N GLY A 398 -13.78 15.92 -15.08
CA GLY A 398 -13.02 15.05 -15.99
C GLY A 398 -13.78 13.75 -16.29
N ASN A 399 -14.39 13.12 -15.29
CA ASN A 399 -15.20 11.91 -15.49
C ASN A 399 -16.44 12.16 -16.37
N ILE A 400 -17.08 13.32 -16.25
CA ILE A 400 -18.20 13.72 -17.13
C ILE A 400 -17.72 13.87 -18.57
N LEU A 401 -16.58 14.57 -18.77
CA LEU A 401 -15.98 14.76 -20.09
C LEU A 401 -15.64 13.42 -20.72
N ARG A 402 -15.01 12.53 -19.95
CA ARG A 402 -14.67 11.17 -20.37
C ARG A 402 -15.90 10.34 -20.76
N LYS A 403 -16.91 10.30 -19.89
CA LYS A 403 -18.06 9.38 -20.05
C LYS A 403 -19.09 9.85 -21.07
N PHE A 404 -19.31 11.16 -21.17
CA PHE A 404 -20.44 11.70 -21.92
C PHE A 404 -20.05 12.54 -23.12
N ASP A 405 -18.89 13.22 -23.06
CA ASP A 405 -18.49 14.20 -24.07
C ASP A 405 -17.33 13.69 -24.96
N TRP A 406 -16.61 12.66 -24.52
CA TRP A 406 -15.42 12.10 -25.18
C TRP A 406 -14.32 13.16 -25.47
N ASP A 407 -14.28 14.20 -24.64
CA ASP A 407 -13.31 15.29 -24.69
C ASP A 407 -12.07 14.92 -23.88
N TRP A 408 -11.14 14.18 -24.49
CA TRP A 408 -9.95 13.65 -23.82
C TRP A 408 -8.96 14.73 -23.40
N GLU A 409 -8.83 15.82 -24.15
CA GLU A 409 -7.99 16.95 -23.73
C GLU A 409 -8.58 17.63 -22.49
N GLY A 410 -9.90 17.81 -22.47
CA GLY A 410 -10.60 18.27 -21.27
C GLY A 410 -10.49 17.28 -20.09
N VAL A 411 -10.47 15.97 -20.33
CA VAL A 411 -10.22 14.96 -19.27
C VAL A 411 -8.87 15.20 -18.62
N LYS A 412 -7.81 15.33 -19.42
CA LYS A 412 -6.45 15.58 -18.92
C LYS A 412 -6.39 16.87 -18.11
N GLU A 413 -6.87 17.98 -18.67
CA GLU A 413 -6.82 19.29 -18.01
C GLU A 413 -7.51 19.24 -16.62
N MET A 414 -8.68 18.61 -16.55
CA MET A 414 -9.42 18.50 -15.31
C MET A 414 -8.79 17.51 -14.32
N ALA A 415 -8.24 16.40 -14.81
CA ALA A 415 -7.54 15.44 -13.95
C ALA A 415 -6.25 16.02 -13.36
N GLU A 416 -5.42 16.70 -14.17
CA GLU A 416 -4.20 17.37 -13.70
C GLU A 416 -4.51 18.45 -12.66
N LYS A 417 -5.50 19.32 -12.91
CA LYS A 417 -5.95 20.32 -11.91
C LYS A 417 -6.49 19.68 -10.64
N GLY A 418 -7.20 18.57 -10.76
CA GLY A 418 -7.71 17.82 -9.64
C GLY A 418 -6.60 17.25 -8.76
N LEU A 419 -5.62 16.60 -9.38
CA LEU A 419 -4.49 15.96 -8.71
C LEU A 419 -3.47 16.96 -8.15
N GLN A 420 -3.39 18.18 -8.70
CA GLN A 420 -2.65 19.29 -8.07
C GLN A 420 -3.23 19.68 -6.70
N LEU A 421 -4.52 19.45 -6.48
CA LEU A 421 -5.22 19.79 -5.23
C LEU A 421 -5.44 18.59 -4.31
N ASP A 422 -5.54 17.40 -4.89
CA ASP A 422 -5.81 16.12 -4.22
C ASP A 422 -4.94 15.03 -4.85
N PRO A 423 -3.62 15.04 -4.59
CA PRO A 423 -2.65 14.15 -5.24
C PRO A 423 -2.85 12.68 -4.91
N ASN A 424 -3.55 12.36 -3.82
CA ASN A 424 -3.87 10.97 -3.45
C ASN A 424 -5.20 10.48 -4.02
N ASN A 425 -5.82 11.20 -4.96
CA ASN A 425 -7.08 10.77 -5.55
C ASN A 425 -6.86 9.66 -6.59
N SER A 426 -7.08 8.40 -6.20
CA SER A 426 -6.91 7.23 -7.07
C SER A 426 -7.68 7.35 -8.39
N PHE A 427 -8.90 7.89 -8.35
CA PHE A 427 -9.73 8.03 -9.55
C PHE A 427 -9.22 9.12 -10.50
N GLY A 428 -8.61 10.20 -9.98
CA GLY A 428 -7.92 11.19 -10.79
C GLY A 428 -6.80 10.57 -11.63
N HIS A 429 -6.00 9.70 -11.02
CA HIS A 429 -4.95 8.94 -11.71
C HIS A 429 -5.51 7.98 -12.76
N ILE A 430 -6.65 7.32 -12.50
CA ILE A 430 -7.34 6.52 -13.52
C ILE A 430 -7.77 7.38 -14.73
N LEU A 431 -8.24 8.61 -14.52
CA LEU A 431 -8.60 9.50 -15.64
C LEU A 431 -7.39 9.87 -16.50
N LEU A 432 -6.22 10.11 -15.89
CA LEU A 432 -4.98 10.32 -16.63
C LEU A 432 -4.51 9.05 -17.35
N SER A 433 -4.63 7.89 -16.69
CA SER A 433 -4.35 6.60 -17.32
C SER A 433 -5.21 6.39 -18.57
N ASP A 434 -6.52 6.63 -18.49
CA ASP A 434 -7.44 6.50 -19.60
C ASP A 434 -7.08 7.47 -20.75
N TYR A 435 -6.71 8.72 -20.42
CA TYR A 435 -6.22 9.69 -21.40
C TYR A 435 -4.98 9.18 -22.14
N TYR A 436 -3.94 8.79 -21.41
CA TYR A 436 -2.70 8.30 -22.00
C TYR A 436 -2.91 7.02 -22.81
N LEU A 437 -3.83 6.16 -22.38
CA LEU A 437 -4.18 4.95 -23.10
C LEU A 437 -4.77 5.26 -24.47
N VAL A 438 -5.73 6.20 -24.54
CA VAL A 438 -6.36 6.62 -25.80
C VAL A 438 -5.37 7.32 -26.74
N ASN A 439 -4.40 8.05 -26.18
CA ASN A 439 -3.37 8.74 -26.95
C ASN A 439 -2.18 7.84 -27.35
N GLY A 440 -2.21 6.55 -27.01
CA GLY A 440 -1.14 5.60 -27.35
C GLY A 440 0.13 5.70 -26.48
N GLU A 441 0.09 6.50 -25.42
CA GLU A 441 1.18 6.68 -24.46
C GLU A 441 1.14 5.60 -23.36
N HIS A 442 1.19 4.33 -23.77
CA HIS A 442 0.94 3.18 -22.88
C HIS A 442 1.82 3.14 -21.63
N GLY A 443 3.09 3.57 -21.73
CA GLY A 443 3.99 3.62 -20.57
C GLY A 443 3.51 4.58 -19.48
N LYS A 444 2.99 5.76 -19.89
CA LYS A 444 2.39 6.72 -18.94
C LYS A 444 1.06 6.21 -18.41
N ALA A 445 0.25 5.58 -19.26
CA ALA A 445 -1.01 4.98 -18.83
C ALA A 445 -0.79 3.95 -17.70
N VAL A 446 0.17 3.03 -17.89
CA VAL A 446 0.55 2.04 -16.87
C VAL A 446 1.09 2.72 -15.62
N SER A 447 1.92 3.76 -15.75
CA SER A 447 2.43 4.51 -14.59
C SER A 447 1.31 5.09 -13.74
N GLU A 448 0.35 5.78 -14.37
CA GLU A 448 -0.79 6.38 -13.67
C GLU A 448 -1.70 5.31 -13.06
N ALA A 449 -1.95 4.21 -13.77
CA ALA A 449 -2.73 3.09 -13.25
C ALA A 449 -2.08 2.44 -12.02
N LEU A 450 -0.75 2.29 -12.01
CA LEU A 450 -0.01 1.78 -10.85
C LEU A 450 -0.01 2.75 -9.67
N ILE A 451 -0.08 4.06 -9.91
CA ILE A 451 -0.28 5.04 -8.83
C ILE A 451 -1.69 4.88 -8.26
N ALA A 452 -2.71 4.79 -9.12
CA ALA A 452 -4.08 4.55 -8.68
C ALA A 452 -4.22 3.26 -7.86
N GLU A 453 -3.60 2.16 -8.28
CA GLU A 453 -3.56 0.88 -7.54
C GLU A 453 -2.83 0.98 -6.20
N LYS A 454 -1.85 1.87 -6.05
CA LYS A 454 -1.20 2.10 -4.75
C LYS A 454 -2.03 2.95 -3.79
N LEU A 455 -2.99 3.68 -4.33
CA LEU A 455 -3.90 4.57 -3.61
C LEU A 455 -5.23 3.90 -3.30
N ASP A 456 -5.55 2.77 -3.94
CA ASP A 456 -6.76 1.97 -3.74
C ASP A 456 -6.37 0.60 -3.19
#